data_AF-A0A4R5Q8U7-F1
#
_entry.id   AF-A0A4R5Q8U7-F1
#
_cell.length_a   1.000
_cell.length_b   1.000
_cell.length_c   1.000
_cell.angle_alpha   90.00
_cell.angle_beta   90.00
_cell.angle_gamma   90.00
#
_symmetry.space_group_name_H-M   'P 1'
#
loop_
_entity.id
_entity.type
_entity.pdbx_description
1 polymer ?
#
loop_
_entity_poly.entity_id
_entity_poly.type
_entity_poly.pdbx_seq_one_letter_code
_entity_poly.pdbx_strand_id
1 'polypeptide(L)' 'MTDSAGQPETPLEMAQRHVAESEARCARQTEILREMITDNHPHAAEVAQRLLVTLEDTLDTMRERLRMEEARTAGGAA' A
#
# COMPACT_ATOMS: atom_id res chain seq x y z
N MET A 1 14.48 4.18 -8.20
CA MET A 1 14.05 3.10 -9.12
C MET A 1 13.82 3.73 -10.47
N THR A 2 13.95 2.96 -11.55
CA THR A 2 13.66 3.41 -12.91
C THR A 2 12.38 2.74 -13.40
N ASP A 3 11.64 3.40 -14.28
CA ASP A 3 10.51 2.82 -14.99
C ASP A 3 10.94 1.64 -15.89
N SER A 4 9.97 1.06 -16.61
CA SER A 4 10.24 -0.06 -17.53
C SER A 4 11.15 0.32 -18.72
N ALA A 5 11.40 1.61 -18.95
CA ALA A 5 12.27 2.15 -19.99
C ALA A 5 13.65 2.62 -19.45
N GLY A 6 13.92 2.45 -18.16
CA GLY A 6 15.19 2.84 -17.54
C GLY A 6 15.29 4.33 -17.19
N GLN A 7 14.20 5.09 -17.27
CA GLN A 7 14.13 6.49 -16.84
C GLN A 7 13.76 6.59 -15.36
N PRO A 8 14.17 7.65 -14.63
CA PRO A 8 13.68 7.88 -13.28
C PRO A 8 12.15 7.97 -13.27
N GLU A 9 11.51 7.25 -12.36
CA GLU A 9 10.06 7.31 -12.19
C GLU A 9 9.60 8.75 -11.92
N THR A 10 8.51 9.17 -12.54
CA THR A 10 7.81 10.41 -12.18
C THR A 10 7.21 10.28 -10.77
N PRO A 11 6.94 11.40 -10.08
CA PRO A 11 6.27 11.36 -8.77
C PRO A 11 4.93 10.61 -8.79
N LEU A 12 4.18 10.69 -9.90
CA LEU A 12 2.92 9.97 -10.07
C LEU A 12 3.13 8.47 -10.19
N GLU A 13 4.08 8.03 -11.03
CA GLU A 13 4.42 6.60 -11.16
C GLU A 13 4.94 6.02 -9.85
N MET A 14 5.77 6.78 -9.13
CA MET A 14 6.24 6.39 -7.80
C MET A 14 5.07 6.21 -6.82
N ALA A 15 4.13 7.17 -6.78
CA ALA A 15 2.96 7.10 -5.90
C ALA A 15 2.08 5.89 -6.24
N GLN A 16 1.82 5.64 -7.52
CA GLN A 16 1.06 4.49 -8.01
C GLN A 16 1.72 3.17 -7.61
N ARG A 17 3.03 3.03 -7.83
CA ARG A 17 3.77 1.84 -7.42
C ARG A 17 3.71 1.61 -5.92
N HIS A 18 3.90 2.65 -5.11
CA HIS A 18 3.87 2.52 -3.65
C HIS A 18 2.48 2.13 -3.12
N VAL A 19 1.40 2.63 -3.73
CA VAL A 19 0.04 2.19 -3.43
C VAL A 19 -0.13 0.71 -3.78
N ALA A 20 0.22 0.31 -5.01
CA ALA A 20 0.08 -1.08 -5.46
C ALA A 20 0.89 -2.08 -4.59
N GLU A 21 2.13 -1.73 -4.23
CA GLU A 21 2.94 -2.53 -3.31
C GLU A 21 2.30 -2.66 -1.92
N SER A 22 1.74 -1.57 -1.39
CA SER A 22 1.13 -1.56 -0.06
C SER A 22 -0.20 -2.32 -0.04
N GLU A 23 -0.98 -2.27 -1.12
CA GLU A 23 -2.17 -3.10 -1.30
C GLU A 23 -1.83 -4.59 -1.27
N ALA A 24 -0.79 -5.00 -2.01
CA ALA A 24 -0.30 -6.39 -1.99
C ALA A 24 0.17 -6.82 -0.59
N ARG A 25 0.82 -5.93 0.16
CA ARG A 25 1.24 -6.20 1.55
C ARG A 25 0.04 -6.36 2.49
N CYS A 26 -0.98 -5.51 2.38
CA CYS A 26 -2.20 -5.62 3.20
C CYS A 26 -2.94 -6.94 2.90
N ALA A 27 -3.06 -7.31 1.62
CA ALA A 27 -3.67 -8.57 1.20
C ALA A 27 -2.94 -9.77 1.81
N ARG A 28 -1.62 -9.82 1.67
CA ARG A 28 -0.79 -10.89 2.25
C ARG A 28 -0.89 -10.95 3.77
N GLN A 29 -0.88 -9.79 4.45
CA GLN A 29 -1.00 -9.75 5.92
C GLN A 29 -2.37 -10.24 6.39
N THR A 30 -3.43 -9.96 5.61
CA THR A 30 -4.78 -10.48 5.86
C THR A 30 -4.82 -12.01 5.76
N GLU A 31 -4.14 -12.60 4.78
CA GLU A 31 -4.02 -14.06 4.64
C GLU A 31 -3.29 -14.68 5.84
N ILE A 32 -2.15 -14.11 6.23
CA ILE A 32 -1.38 -14.56 7.41
C ILE A 32 -2.25 -14.52 8.68
N LEU A 33 -3.01 -13.44 8.87
CA LEU A 33 -3.90 -13.32 10.03
C LEU A 33 -4.97 -14.43 10.03
N ARG A 34 -5.56 -14.74 8.87
CA ARG A 34 -6.55 -15.84 8.74
C ARG A 34 -5.93 -17.20 9.07
N GLU A 35 -4.71 -17.46 8.61
CA GLU A 35 -3.96 -18.68 8.94
C GLU A 35 -3.73 -18.78 10.46
N MET A 36 -3.25 -17.71 11.10
CA MET A 36 -3.02 -17.68 12.55
C MET A 36 -4.29 -17.92 13.37
N ILE A 37 -5.43 -17.38 12.93
CA ILE A 37 -6.73 -17.63 13.58
C ILE A 37 -7.13 -19.10 13.42
N THR A 38 -6.94 -19.65 12.21
CA THR A 38 -7.28 -21.05 11.89
C THR A 38 -6.43 -22.03 12.69
N ASP A 39 -5.14 -21.74 12.85
CA ASP A 39 -4.18 -22.58 13.58
C ASP A 39 -4.24 -22.39 15.11
N ASN A 40 -5.22 -21.62 15.61
CA ASN A 40 -5.45 -21.34 17.03
C ASN A 40 -4.23 -20.69 17.73
N HIS A 41 -3.66 -19.67 17.08
CA HIS A 41 -2.62 -18.82 17.64
C HIS A 41 -3.15 -17.43 18.03
N PRO A 42 -4.04 -17.30 19.04
CA PRO A 42 -4.81 -16.08 19.28
C PRO A 42 -3.94 -14.86 19.62
N HIS A 43 -2.87 -15.05 20.39
CA HIS A 43 -1.99 -13.93 20.74
C HIS A 43 -1.17 -13.43 19.53
N ALA A 44 -0.70 -14.35 18.68
CA ALA A 44 -0.01 -13.98 17.45
C ALA A 44 -0.96 -13.28 16.46
N ALA A 45 -2.20 -13.78 16.34
CA ALA A 45 -3.24 -13.17 15.54
C ALA A 45 -3.55 -11.73 16.00
N GLU A 46 -3.61 -11.48 17.31
CA GLU A 46 -3.82 -10.13 17.86
C GLU A 46 -2.71 -9.15 17.46
N VAL A 47 -1.44 -9.60 17.52
CA VAL A 47 -0.29 -8.81 17.06
C VAL A 47 -0.36 -8.56 15.55
N ALA A 48 -0.66 -9.60 14.76
CA ALA A 48 -0.79 -9.52 13.31
C ALA A 48 -1.94 -8.60 12.87
N GLN A 49 -3.03 -8.56 13.63
CA GLN A 49 -4.16 -7.65 13.41
C GLN A 49 -3.77 -6.19 13.64
N ARG A 50 -3.02 -5.89 14.71
CA ARG A 50 -2.52 -4.52 14.95
C ARG A 50 -1.60 -4.06 13.82
N LEU A 51 -0.72 -4.95 13.35
CA LEU A 51 0.15 -4.65 12.21
C LEU A 51 -0.66 -4.38 10.94
N LEU A 52 -1.70 -5.18 10.67
CA LEU A 52 -2.59 -4.97 9.52
C LEU A 52 -3.24 -3.58 9.57
N VAL A 53 -3.79 -3.17 10.72
CA VAL A 53 -4.39 -1.83 10.88
C VAL A 53 -3.39 -0.73 10.56
N THR A 54 -2.15 -0.83 11.05
CA THR A 54 -1.11 0.17 10.73
C THR A 54 -0.76 0.20 9.24
N LEU A 55 -0.75 -0.94 8.56
CA LEU A 55 -0.52 -1.01 7.12
C LEU A 55 -1.69 -0.38 6.34
N GLU A 56 -2.93 -0.62 6.77
CA GLU A 56 -4.13 -0.04 6.17
C GLU A 56 -4.17 1.49 6.34
N ASP A 57 -3.89 2.01 7.53
CA ASP A 57 -3.79 3.46 7.79
C ASP A 57 -2.71 4.12 6.91
N THR A 58 -1.58 3.43 6.74
CA THR A 58 -0.49 3.89 5.89
C THR A 58 -0.91 3.89 4.41
N LEU A 59 -1.59 2.83 3.97
CA LEU A 59 -2.11 2.71 2.60
C LEU A 59 -3.12 3.82 2.29
N ASP A 60 -4.00 4.16 3.23
CA ASP A 60 -4.96 5.25 3.04
C ASP A 60 -4.26 6.61 2.91
N THR A 61 -3.20 6.84 3.67
CA THR A 61 -2.35 8.03 3.51
C THR A 61 -1.68 8.06 2.13
N MET A 62 -1.19 6.90 1.64
CA MET A 62 -0.60 6.79 0.30
C MET A 62 -1.61 7.04 -0.81
N ARG A 63 -2.83 6.50 -0.69
CA ARG A 63 -3.93 6.73 -1.64
C ARG A 63 -4.31 8.20 -1.71
N GLU A 64 -4.33 8.89 -0.57
CA GLU A 64 -4.59 10.32 -0.55
C GLU A 64 -3.48 11.11 -1.26
N ARG A 65 -2.21 10.74 -1.03
CA ARG A 65 -1.09 11.33 -1.79
C ARG A 65 -1.19 11.06 -3.29
N LEU A 66 -1.58 9.86 -3.70
CA LEU A 66 -1.80 9.53 -5.10
C LEU A 66 -2.86 10.44 -5.72
N ARG A 67 -4.02 10.62 -5.06
CA ARG A 67 -5.08 11.53 -5.55
C ARG A 67 -4.59 12.97 -5.73
N MET A 68 -3.76 13.46 -4.80
CA MET A 68 -3.16 14.79 -4.91
C MET A 68 -2.23 14.90 -6.12
N GLU A 69 -1.41 13.88 -6.37
CA GLU A 69 -0.48 13.84 -7.51
C GLU A 69 -1.21 13.70 -8.86
N GLU A 70 -2.29 12.92 -8.91
CA GLU A 70 -3.19 12.81 -10.06
C GLU A 70 -3.83 14.17 -10.39
N ALA A 71 -4.36 14.86 -9.37
CA ALA A 71 -4.93 16.19 -9.54
C ALA A 71 -3.88 17.22 -10.00
N ARG A 72 -2.67 17.18 -9.44
CA ARG A 72 -1.54 18.06 -9.84
C ARG A 72 -1.17 17.84 -11.30
N THR A 73 -1.10 16.59 -11.74
CA THR A 73 -0.75 16.23 -13.12
C THR A 73 -1.86 16.64 -14.10
N ALA A 74 -3.12 16.45 -13.72
CA ALA A 74 -4.26 16.86 -14.53
C ALA A 74 -4.39 18.39 -14.66
N GLY A 75 -4.14 19.14 -13.58
CA GLY A 75 -4.21 20.61 -13.57
C GLY A 75 -3.02 21.31 -14.24
N GLY A 76 -1.88 20.63 -14.39
CA GLY A 76 -0.71 21.13 -15.12
C GLY A 76 -0.77 20.90 -16.64
N ALA A 77 -1.80 20.21 -17.14
CA ALA A 77 -2.02 19.92 -18.56
C ALA A 77 -3.00 20.88 -19.25
N ALA A 78 -3.43 21.95 -18.57
CA ALA A 78 -4.28 23.03 -19.08
C ALA A 78 -3.48 24.32 -19.26
#